data_AF-A0A4U5LPN1-F1
#
_entry.id   AF-A0A4U5LPN1-F1
#
_cell.length_a   1.000
_cell.length_b   1.000
_cell.length_c   1.000
_cell.angle_alpha   90.00
_cell.angle_beta   90.00
_cell.angle_gamma   90.00
#
_symmetry.space_group_name_H-M   'P 1'
#
loop_
_entity.id
_entity.type
_entity.pdbx_description
1 polymer ?
#
loop_
_entity_poly.entity_id
_entity_poly.type
_entity_poly.pdbx_seq_one_letter_code
_entity_poly.pdbx_strand_id
1 'polypeptide(L)'
;MKTSVPVKLEPLRVFADNDFWNVTSTPNCTLTLHRSTCTSPPLNMYDRIMWKTRLCFKWSCNHDDYAMRVEKCWSGSRHNPVYLIDNKGCTSEVSMLRTPSYEHNLQTATAIGWLTVRLVGEPFVRFGCDLRLCNKCDPNCSLLTPPKKCFDYVPYHANKGIINNWNASVNINELCVEEEPETSSLIDELSTEAPCLDGAHSSGGSAKSLVFLSTLALLI
;
A
#
# COMPACT_ATOMS: atom_id res chain seq x y z
N MET A 1 11.13 -8.94 -42.39
CA MET A 1 11.23 -8.74 -40.93
C MET A 1 9.82 -8.55 -40.39
N LYS A 2 9.33 -9.37 -39.44
CA LYS A 2 7.96 -9.18 -38.91
C LYS A 2 7.86 -7.79 -38.28
N THR A 3 7.09 -6.90 -38.91
CA THR A 3 6.95 -5.49 -38.51
C THR A 3 6.08 -5.30 -37.28
N SER A 4 5.27 -6.30 -36.95
CA SER A 4 4.40 -6.32 -35.77
C SER A 4 4.58 -7.58 -34.93
N VAL A 5 4.41 -7.43 -33.62
CA VAL A 5 4.53 -8.50 -32.62
C VAL A 5 3.32 -8.50 -31.68
N PRO A 6 2.86 -9.69 -31.24
CA PRO A 6 1.86 -9.77 -30.19
C PRO A 6 2.46 -9.36 -28.84
N VAL A 7 1.58 -8.90 -27.95
CA VAL A 7 1.93 -8.58 -26.56
C VAL A 7 1.27 -9.58 -25.62
N LYS A 8 2.01 -10.01 -24.61
CA LYS A 8 1.51 -10.84 -23.52
C LYS A 8 1.71 -10.11 -22.19
N LEU A 9 0.64 -10.01 -21.40
CA LEU A 9 0.71 -9.53 -20.03
C LEU A 9 0.75 -10.73 -19.10
N GLU A 10 1.73 -10.75 -18.21
CA GLU A 10 1.76 -11.70 -17.10
C GLU A 10 0.77 -11.26 -16.02
N PRO A 11 0.21 -12.21 -15.25
CA PRO A 11 -0.56 -11.88 -14.05
C PRO A 11 0.24 -10.97 -13.11
N LEU A 12 -0.42 -9.93 -12.61
CA LEU A 12 0.17 -9.03 -11.63
C LEU A 12 0.44 -9.77 -10.32
N ARG A 13 1.61 -9.52 -9.74
CA ARG A 13 1.92 -10.00 -8.39
C ARG A 13 1.64 -8.88 -7.41
N VAL A 14 0.68 -9.06 -6.53
CA VAL A 14 0.29 -8.05 -5.55
C VAL A 14 0.86 -8.42 -4.19
N PHE A 15 1.54 -7.47 -3.57
CA PHE A 15 2.06 -7.54 -2.22
C PHE A 15 1.29 -6.55 -1.36
N ALA A 16 0.83 -6.98 -0.20
CA ALA A 16 0.14 -6.16 0.78
C ALA A 16 0.52 -6.66 2.17
N ASP A 17 0.28 -5.83 3.19
CA ASP A 17 0.53 -6.19 4.59
C ASP A 17 -0.42 -7.32 5.05
N ASN A 18 -0.09 -8.00 6.15
CA ASN A 18 -0.85 -9.18 6.60
C ASN A 18 -2.32 -8.87 6.88
N ASP A 19 -2.60 -7.66 7.38
CA ASP A 19 -3.97 -7.21 7.70
C ASP A 19 -4.86 -7.14 6.44
N PHE A 20 -4.27 -6.83 5.28
CA PHE A 20 -4.98 -6.83 4.00
C PHE A 20 -5.55 -8.23 3.70
N TRP A 21 -4.74 -9.27 3.88
CA TRP A 21 -5.12 -10.64 3.51
C TRP A 21 -6.10 -11.29 4.49
N ASN A 22 -6.21 -10.74 5.70
CA ASN A 22 -7.18 -11.18 6.70
C ASN A 22 -8.60 -10.65 6.42
N VAL A 23 -8.70 -9.46 5.79
CA VAL A 23 -9.97 -8.76 5.55
C VAL A 23 -10.49 -8.98 4.13
N THR A 24 -9.60 -9.06 3.14
CA THR A 24 -9.99 -9.01 1.72
C THR A 24 -9.55 -10.27 0.97
N SER A 25 -10.46 -10.85 0.18
CA SER A 25 -10.06 -11.77 -0.89
C SER A 25 -9.37 -10.97 -1.99
N THR A 26 -8.08 -11.26 -2.23
CA THR A 26 -7.22 -10.73 -3.34
C THR A 26 -7.74 -9.49 -4.08
N PRO A 27 -7.05 -8.33 -4.01
CA PRO A 27 -7.52 -7.11 -4.65
C PRO A 27 -7.61 -7.32 -6.17
N ASN A 28 -8.71 -6.84 -6.76
CA ASN A 28 -8.90 -6.90 -8.21
C ASN A 28 -8.01 -5.86 -8.89
N CYS A 29 -6.74 -6.24 -9.08
CA CYS A 29 -5.74 -5.45 -9.76
C CYS A 29 -5.59 -5.85 -11.22
N THR A 30 -5.53 -4.86 -12.11
CA THR A 30 -5.45 -5.05 -13.55
C THR A 30 -4.36 -4.18 -14.16
N LEU A 31 -3.73 -4.69 -15.21
CA LEU A 31 -2.83 -3.93 -16.09
C LEU A 31 -3.42 -3.98 -17.50
N THR A 32 -3.63 -2.82 -18.09
CA THR A 32 -4.03 -2.66 -19.49
C THR A 32 -3.00 -1.84 -20.25
N LEU A 33 -2.85 -2.16 -21.53
CA LEU A 33 -2.00 -1.40 -22.45
C LEU A 33 -2.86 -0.67 -23.45
N HIS A 34 -2.49 0.55 -23.78
CA HIS A 34 -3.24 1.40 -24.71
C HIS A 34 -2.27 2.00 -25.74
N ARG A 35 -2.71 2.12 -27.00
CA ARG A 35 -1.87 2.71 -28.05
C ARG A 35 -1.76 4.22 -27.84
N SER A 36 -0.55 4.75 -27.83
CA SER A 36 -0.21 6.18 -27.73
C SER A 36 -0.62 6.89 -26.44
N THR A 37 -1.87 6.78 -26.00
CA THR A 37 -2.47 7.48 -24.86
C THR A 37 -3.33 6.54 -24.00
N CYS A 38 -3.52 6.86 -22.73
CA CYS A 38 -4.28 6.01 -21.79
C CYS A 38 -5.79 6.08 -21.97
N THR A 39 -6.29 7.01 -22.80
CA THR A 39 -7.71 7.16 -23.16
C THR A 39 -8.10 6.33 -24.39
N SER A 40 -7.11 5.85 -25.15
CA SER A 40 -7.36 4.95 -26.28
C SER A 40 -7.93 3.61 -25.78
N PRO A 41 -8.59 2.80 -26.63
CA PRO A 41 -9.05 1.47 -26.22
C PRO A 41 -7.88 0.57 -25.75
N PRO A 42 -8.10 -0.30 -24.75
CA PRO A 42 -7.08 -1.26 -24.33
C PRO A 42 -6.77 -2.25 -25.45
N LEU A 43 -5.53 -2.72 -25.50
CA LEU A 43 -5.08 -3.76 -26.41
C LEU A 43 -5.73 -5.10 -26.07
N ASN A 44 -6.25 -5.79 -27.07
CA ASN A 44 -6.81 -7.13 -26.94
C ASN A 44 -5.73 -8.21 -27.07
N MET A 45 -6.05 -9.46 -26.71
CA MET A 45 -5.11 -10.60 -26.80
C MET A 45 -4.59 -10.90 -28.22
N TYR A 46 -5.33 -10.48 -29.25
CA TYR A 46 -4.96 -10.66 -30.65
C TYR A 46 -4.26 -9.44 -31.26
N ASP A 47 -4.21 -8.34 -30.51
CA ASP A 47 -3.61 -7.11 -31.00
C ASP A 47 -2.11 -7.28 -31.16
N ARG A 48 -1.61 -6.65 -32.22
CA ARG A 48 -0.19 -6.57 -32.52
C ARG A 48 0.25 -5.12 -32.47
N ILE A 49 1.50 -4.92 -32.07
CA ILE A 49 2.14 -3.61 -32.02
C ILE A 49 3.39 -3.62 -32.89
N MET A 50 3.71 -2.48 -33.47
CA MET A 50 4.96 -2.31 -34.22
C MET A 50 6.10 -1.99 -33.26
N TRP A 51 7.33 -2.30 -33.65
CA TRP A 51 8.51 -1.76 -32.96
C TRP A 51 8.45 -0.23 -32.94
N LYS A 52 8.85 0.41 -31.84
CA LYS A 52 8.73 1.86 -31.63
C LYS A 52 7.28 2.38 -31.56
N THR A 53 6.31 1.50 -31.25
CA THR A 53 4.97 1.95 -30.89
C THR A 53 5.02 2.60 -29.51
N ARG A 54 4.42 3.79 -29.38
CA ARG A 54 4.20 4.43 -28.09
C ARG A 54 3.04 3.73 -27.37
N LEU A 55 3.22 3.37 -26.11
CA LEU A 55 2.23 2.70 -25.30
C LEU A 55 1.97 3.49 -24.02
N CYS A 56 0.71 3.50 -23.59
CA CYS A 56 0.37 3.78 -22.20
C CYS A 56 0.13 2.47 -21.46
N PHE A 57 0.77 2.34 -20.31
CA PHE A 57 0.52 1.33 -19.30
C PHE A 57 -0.43 1.92 -18.28
N LYS A 58 -1.54 1.25 -17.99
CA LYS A 58 -2.51 1.66 -16.98
C LYS A 58 -2.68 0.51 -15.98
N TRP A 59 -2.32 0.78 -14.73
CA TRP A 59 -2.57 -0.10 -13.60
C TRP A 59 -3.76 0.42 -12.81
N SER A 60 -4.63 -0.48 -12.35
CA SER A 60 -5.77 -0.13 -11.51
C SER A 60 -6.05 -1.27 -10.54
N CYS A 61 -6.21 -0.94 -9.25
CA CYS A 61 -6.68 -1.85 -8.22
C CYS A 61 -7.96 -1.28 -7.60
N ASN A 62 -9.02 -2.07 -7.49
CA ASN A 62 -10.26 -1.64 -6.86
C ASN A 62 -10.23 -1.94 -5.35
N HIS A 63 -9.74 -1.00 -4.55
CA HIS A 63 -9.76 -1.09 -3.08
C HIS A 63 -9.62 0.29 -2.43
N ASP A 64 -10.67 0.76 -1.76
CA ASP A 64 -10.75 2.15 -1.30
C ASP A 64 -9.80 2.47 -0.14
N ASP A 65 -9.59 1.54 0.79
CA ASP A 65 -8.73 1.75 1.95
C ASP A 65 -7.23 1.65 1.66
N TYR A 66 -6.85 1.22 0.46
CA TYR A 66 -5.44 0.96 0.12
C TYR A 66 -4.95 1.87 -0.99
N ALA A 67 -3.70 2.31 -0.86
CA ALA A 67 -2.98 3.00 -1.91
C ALA A 67 -2.08 2.01 -2.66
N MET A 68 -2.06 2.10 -3.98
CA MET A 68 -1.25 1.25 -4.85
C MET A 68 0.06 1.94 -5.21
N ARG A 69 1.15 1.16 -5.21
CA ARG A 69 2.43 1.50 -5.84
C ARG A 69 2.83 0.43 -6.84
N VAL A 70 3.16 0.84 -8.05
CA VAL A 70 3.74 -0.01 -9.09
C VAL A 70 5.24 -0.15 -8.85
N GLU A 71 5.77 -1.37 -8.80
CA GLU A 71 7.20 -1.66 -8.64
C GLU A 71 7.65 -2.86 -9.49
N LYS A 72 8.95 -2.97 -9.76
CA LYS A 72 9.58 -4.12 -10.45
C LYS A 72 8.90 -4.53 -11.77
N CYS A 73 8.51 -3.57 -12.61
CA CYS A 73 8.00 -3.89 -13.94
C CYS A 73 9.14 -4.27 -14.89
N TRP A 74 8.90 -5.25 -15.75
CA TRP A 74 9.90 -5.77 -16.68
C TRP A 74 9.29 -6.16 -18.03
N SER A 75 10.15 -6.18 -19.04
CA SER A 75 9.89 -6.78 -20.34
C SER A 75 10.83 -7.96 -20.56
N GLY A 76 10.37 -9.01 -21.23
CA GLY A 76 11.19 -10.16 -21.60
C GLY A 76 10.76 -11.46 -20.96
N SER A 77 11.62 -12.08 -20.14
CA SER A 77 11.29 -13.32 -19.44
C SER A 77 11.60 -13.20 -17.95
N ARG A 78 11.02 -14.08 -17.12
CA ARG A 78 11.31 -14.08 -15.67
C ARG A 78 12.78 -14.38 -15.34
N HIS A 79 13.48 -15.12 -16.21
CA HIS A 79 14.88 -15.48 -16.03
C HIS A 79 15.85 -14.45 -16.61
N ASN A 80 15.39 -13.65 -17.58
CA ASN A 80 16.17 -12.57 -18.18
C ASN A 80 15.29 -11.31 -18.35
N PRO A 81 14.92 -10.65 -17.23
CA PRO A 81 14.06 -9.48 -17.25
C PRO A 81 14.85 -8.22 -17.61
N VAL A 82 14.29 -7.40 -18.49
CA VAL A 82 14.71 -6.01 -18.67
C VAL A 82 13.77 -5.13 -17.84
N TYR A 83 14.26 -4.63 -16.72
CA TYR A 83 13.45 -3.80 -15.82
C TYR A 83 13.14 -2.43 -16.42
N LEU A 84 11.85 -2.11 -16.48
CA LEU A 84 11.31 -0.82 -16.90
C LEU A 84 11.09 0.09 -15.69
N ILE A 85 10.66 -0.50 -14.58
CA ILE A 85 10.43 0.17 -13.30
C ILE A 85 11.17 -0.62 -12.22
N ASP A 86 11.93 0.07 -11.39
CA ASP A 86 12.73 -0.51 -10.33
C ASP A 86 11.90 -0.94 -9.11
N ASN A 87 12.57 -1.43 -8.07
CA ASN A 87 11.94 -1.85 -6.82
C ASN A 87 11.40 -0.70 -5.96
N LYS A 88 11.70 0.55 -6.29
CA LYS A 88 11.19 1.75 -5.61
C LYS A 88 10.01 2.37 -6.36
N GLY A 89 9.66 1.85 -7.54
CA GLY A 89 8.59 2.38 -8.37
C GLY A 89 9.03 3.51 -9.30
N CYS A 90 10.33 3.72 -9.47
CA CYS A 90 10.89 4.69 -10.39
C CYS A 90 11.24 4.03 -11.72
N THR A 91 11.20 4.78 -12.82
CA THR A 91 11.70 4.28 -14.10
C THR A 91 13.18 3.94 -14.03
N SER A 92 13.57 2.82 -14.65
CA SER A 92 14.98 2.49 -14.87
C SER A 92 15.56 3.22 -16.08
N GLU A 93 14.72 3.55 -17.07
CA GLU A 93 15.14 4.13 -18.35
C GLU A 93 14.00 4.97 -18.96
N VAL A 94 14.16 6.29 -18.91
CA VAL A 94 13.16 7.30 -19.31
C VAL A 94 12.79 7.21 -20.78
N SER A 95 13.72 6.78 -21.63
CA SER A 95 13.46 6.60 -23.07
C SER A 95 12.51 5.43 -23.36
N MET A 96 12.41 4.47 -22.43
CA MET A 96 11.57 3.28 -22.58
C MET A 96 10.21 3.44 -21.91
N LEU A 97 10.18 3.91 -20.67
CA LEU A 97 8.95 4.13 -19.91
C LEU A 97 9.19 5.26 -18.89
N ARG A 98 8.24 6.18 -18.74
CA ARG A 98 8.33 7.20 -17.67
C ARG A 98 7.94 6.60 -16.32
N THR A 99 8.38 7.22 -15.23
CA THR A 99 7.88 6.87 -13.90
C THR A 99 6.34 7.00 -13.87
N PRO A 100 5.62 6.03 -13.28
CA PRO A 100 4.17 6.07 -13.19
C PRO A 100 3.66 7.35 -12.51
N SER A 101 2.65 7.96 -13.11
CA SER A 101 1.85 9.04 -12.52
C SER A 101 0.60 8.44 -11.90
N TYR A 102 0.26 8.86 -10.69
CA TYR A 102 -0.88 8.33 -9.95
C TYR A 102 -2.05 9.30 -9.99
N GLU A 103 -3.26 8.76 -10.13
CA GLU A 103 -4.50 9.53 -9.97
C GLU A 103 -4.71 9.91 -8.50
N HIS A 104 -5.62 10.85 -8.25
CA HIS A 104 -5.88 11.38 -6.91
C HIS A 104 -6.26 10.28 -5.91
N ASN A 105 -7.01 9.25 -6.31
CA ASN A 105 -7.46 8.15 -5.44
C ASN A 105 -6.34 7.17 -5.04
N LEU A 106 -5.15 7.29 -5.64
CA LEU A 106 -3.99 6.39 -5.47
C LEU A 106 -4.26 4.92 -5.83
N GLN A 107 -5.37 4.64 -6.50
CA GLN A 107 -5.77 3.31 -6.95
C GLN A 107 -5.42 3.06 -8.43
N THR A 108 -5.26 4.15 -9.20
CA THR A 108 -4.86 4.10 -10.61
C THR A 108 -3.48 4.73 -10.80
N ALA A 109 -2.65 4.07 -11.62
CA ALA A 109 -1.38 4.62 -12.08
C ALA A 109 -1.27 4.50 -13.60
N THR A 110 -0.62 5.47 -14.24
CA THR A 110 -0.36 5.47 -15.68
C THR A 110 1.08 5.81 -16.00
N ALA A 111 1.65 5.15 -17.00
CA ALA A 111 2.99 5.45 -17.50
C ALA A 111 2.99 5.40 -19.03
N ILE A 112 3.68 6.34 -19.66
CA ILE A 112 3.80 6.39 -21.12
C ILE A 112 5.25 6.11 -21.52
N GLY A 113 5.43 5.28 -22.54
CA GLY A 113 6.74 4.81 -22.97
C GLY A 113 6.79 4.43 -24.44
N TRP A 114 8.00 4.23 -24.94
CA TRP A 114 8.27 3.71 -26.27
C TRP A 114 8.80 2.30 -26.15
N LEU A 115 8.10 1.33 -26.76
CA LEU A 115 8.58 -0.04 -26.73
C LEU A 115 9.72 -0.22 -27.74
N THR A 116 10.94 -0.28 -27.22
CA THR A 116 12.17 -0.44 -28.00
C THR A 116 12.84 -1.80 -27.78
N VAL A 117 12.44 -2.55 -26.75
CA VAL A 117 13.10 -3.80 -26.37
C VAL A 117 12.48 -5.01 -27.03
N ARG A 118 13.34 -5.84 -27.63
CA ARG A 118 13.02 -7.12 -28.24
C ARG A 118 13.92 -8.20 -27.67
N LEU A 119 13.35 -9.30 -27.18
CA LEU A 119 14.12 -10.49 -26.87
C LEU A 119 14.36 -11.30 -28.14
N VAL A 120 15.62 -11.69 -28.36
CA VAL A 120 16.00 -12.56 -29.47
C VAL A 120 15.39 -13.94 -29.26
N GLY A 121 14.81 -14.52 -30.31
CA GLY A 121 14.18 -15.84 -30.27
C GLY A 121 12.71 -15.86 -29.80
N GLU A 122 12.21 -14.78 -29.19
CA GLU A 122 10.82 -14.72 -28.74
C GLU A 122 9.87 -14.14 -29.80
N PRO A 123 8.73 -14.81 -30.12
CA PRO A 123 7.80 -14.35 -31.13
C PRO A 123 6.80 -13.29 -30.61
N PHE A 124 6.86 -12.94 -29.32
CA PHE A 124 6.03 -11.94 -28.65
C PHE A 124 6.85 -11.09 -27.68
N VAL A 125 6.31 -9.93 -27.30
CA VAL A 125 6.82 -9.16 -26.16
C VAL A 125 5.97 -9.49 -24.94
N ARG A 126 6.63 -9.76 -23.82
CA ARG A 126 5.96 -10.11 -22.56
C ARG A 126 6.29 -9.06 -21.51
N PHE A 127 5.29 -8.64 -20.76
CA PHE A 127 5.45 -7.71 -19.63
C PHE A 127 4.95 -8.33 -18.34
N GLY A 128 5.62 -8.03 -17.23
CA GLY A 128 5.14 -8.34 -15.89
C GLY A 128 5.47 -7.21 -14.93
N CYS A 129 4.74 -7.13 -13.83
CA CYS A 129 4.90 -6.11 -12.81
C CYS A 129 4.53 -6.65 -11.43
N ASP A 130 5.11 -6.03 -10.41
CA ASP A 130 4.71 -6.19 -9.04
C ASP A 130 3.94 -4.94 -8.60
N LEU A 131 2.92 -5.13 -7.78
CA LEU A 131 2.18 -4.05 -7.14
C LEU A 131 2.34 -4.18 -5.64
N ARG A 132 2.49 -3.05 -4.96
CA ARG A 132 2.45 -2.97 -3.50
C ARG A 132 1.23 -2.17 -3.08
N LEU A 133 0.39 -2.75 -2.25
CA LEU A 133 -0.70 -2.06 -1.58
C LEU A 133 -0.30 -1.79 -0.14
N CYS A 134 -0.62 -0.59 0.36
CA CYS A 134 -0.51 -0.24 1.77
C CYS A 134 -1.79 0.46 2.22
N ASN A 135 -2.15 0.28 3.49
CA ASN A 135 -3.35 0.89 4.05
C ASN A 135 -3.16 2.42 4.10
N LYS A 136 -4.14 3.19 3.63
CA LYS A 136 -4.08 4.66 3.62
C LYS A 136 -3.98 5.26 5.02
N CYS A 137 -4.44 4.55 6.05
CA CYS A 137 -4.34 4.95 7.45
C CYS A 137 -2.98 4.65 8.07
N ASP A 138 -2.12 3.85 7.42
CA ASP A 138 -0.73 3.70 7.87
C ASP A 138 0.06 4.98 7.51
N PRO A 139 0.61 5.72 8.51
CA PRO A 139 1.41 6.91 8.24
C PRO A 139 2.61 6.64 7.32
N ASN A 140 3.16 5.42 7.34
CA ASN A 140 4.27 5.03 6.47
C ASN A 140 3.86 4.87 5.01
N CYS A 141 2.59 4.53 4.73
CA CYS A 141 2.08 4.36 3.38
C CYS A 141 2.26 5.64 2.56
N SER A 142 1.96 6.80 3.17
CA SER A 142 2.14 8.12 2.55
C SER A 142 3.59 8.48 2.24
N LEU A 143 4.56 7.89 2.94
CA LEU A 143 5.99 8.13 2.73
C LEU A 143 6.53 7.33 1.55
N LEU A 144 5.93 6.17 1.28
CA LEU A 144 6.40 5.18 0.32
C LEU A 144 5.64 5.20 -1.00
N THR A 145 4.39 5.65 -0.98
CA THR A 145 3.46 5.65 -2.12
C THR A 145 2.86 7.04 -2.29
N PRO A 146 2.77 7.62 -3.49
CA PRO A 146 3.62 7.37 -4.67
C PRO A 146 5.12 7.52 -4.38
N PRO A 147 6.00 7.02 -5.26
CA PRO A 147 7.44 7.20 -5.11
C PRO A 147 7.83 8.69 -5.20
N LYS A 148 8.55 9.21 -4.20
CA LYS A 148 8.82 10.66 -4.09
C LYS A 148 10.16 11.13 -4.69
N LYS A 149 11.08 10.20 -4.97
CA LYS A 149 12.48 10.51 -5.29
C LYS A 149 12.93 9.90 -6.63
N CYS A 150 12.07 9.92 -7.64
CA CYS A 150 12.48 9.53 -9.00
C CYS A 150 13.12 10.71 -9.72
N PHE A 151 14.17 10.43 -10.49
CA PHE A 151 14.99 11.46 -11.15
C PHE A 151 14.30 12.10 -12.36
N ASP A 152 13.32 11.42 -12.95
CA ASP A 152 12.58 11.86 -14.14
C ASP A 152 11.29 12.62 -13.80
N TYR A 153 10.95 12.68 -12.52
CA TYR A 153 9.99 13.63 -12.00
C TYR A 153 10.61 15.03 -12.09
N VAL A 154 10.00 15.90 -12.89
CA VAL A 154 10.46 17.29 -13.01
C VAL A 154 10.50 17.92 -11.60
N PRO A 155 11.62 18.52 -11.16
CA PRO A 155 11.82 18.96 -9.77
C PRO A 155 10.77 19.95 -9.23
N TYR A 156 10.03 20.61 -10.13
CA TYR A 156 9.13 21.71 -9.77
C TYR A 156 7.68 21.29 -9.46
N HIS A 157 7.25 20.07 -9.84
CA HIS A 157 5.83 19.66 -9.72
C HIS A 157 5.58 18.37 -8.92
N ALA A 158 6.60 17.57 -8.65
CA ALA A 158 6.44 16.27 -8.01
C ALA A 158 5.95 16.36 -6.56
N ASN A 159 6.46 17.33 -5.79
CA ASN A 159 6.07 17.46 -4.38
C ASN A 159 4.64 17.99 -4.21
N LYS A 160 4.23 19.02 -4.98
CA LYS A 160 2.87 19.54 -4.91
C LYS A 160 1.83 18.54 -5.40
N GLY A 161 2.10 17.84 -6.51
CA GLY A 161 1.19 16.80 -7.02
C GLY A 161 1.01 15.62 -6.06
N ILE A 162 2.09 15.14 -5.44
CA ILE A 162 2.03 14.01 -4.49
C ILE A 162 1.33 14.41 -3.19
N ILE A 163 1.63 15.58 -2.63
CA ILE A 163 0.97 16.08 -1.41
C ILE A 163 -0.52 16.35 -1.69
N ASN A 164 -0.84 16.96 -2.84
CA ASN A 164 -2.22 17.19 -3.25
C ASN A 164 -2.97 15.88 -3.49
N ASN A 165 -2.32 14.84 -4.01
CA ASN A 165 -2.96 13.54 -4.19
C ASN A 165 -3.35 12.94 -2.85
N TRP A 166 -2.44 12.90 -1.86
CA TRP A 166 -2.80 12.41 -0.51
C TRP A 166 -3.88 13.25 0.17
N ASN A 167 -3.76 14.58 0.09
CA ASN A 167 -4.74 15.50 0.67
C ASN A 167 -6.11 15.47 -0.05
N ALA A 168 -6.17 15.04 -1.32
CA ALA A 168 -7.41 14.91 -2.09
C ALA A 168 -8.00 13.49 -2.07
N SER A 169 -7.18 12.45 -1.94
CA SER A 169 -7.66 11.07 -1.75
C SER A 169 -8.34 10.86 -0.41
N VAL A 170 -7.98 11.66 0.60
CA VAL A 170 -8.33 11.32 1.97
C VAL A 170 -8.77 12.56 2.72
N ASN A 171 -10.05 12.59 3.10
CA ASN A 171 -10.44 13.22 4.35
C ASN A 171 -9.96 12.26 5.47
N ILE A 172 -8.65 12.24 5.77
CA ILE A 172 -8.00 11.24 6.66
C ILE A 172 -8.76 11.10 7.98
N ASN A 173 -9.30 12.21 8.48
CA ASN A 173 -10.05 12.28 9.72
C ASN A 173 -11.39 11.52 9.70
N GLU A 174 -11.91 11.14 8.53
CA GLU A 174 -13.20 10.43 8.38
C GLU A 174 -13.02 8.93 8.07
N LEU A 175 -11.92 8.55 7.42
CA LEU A 175 -11.59 7.15 7.08
C LEU A 175 -10.76 6.44 8.15
N CYS A 176 -9.90 7.19 8.85
CA CYS A 176 -8.97 6.66 9.84
C CYS A 176 -9.43 7.11 11.22
N VAL A 177 -10.59 6.61 11.65
CA VAL A 177 -10.98 6.73 13.06
C VAL A 177 -10.24 5.62 13.81
N GLU A 178 -9.28 5.99 14.66
CA GLU A 178 -8.82 5.08 15.69
C GLU A 178 -10.03 4.81 16.60
N GLU A 179 -10.55 3.58 16.62
CA GLU A 179 -11.48 3.17 17.67
C GLU A 179 -10.72 3.31 19.00
N GLU A 180 -11.09 4.31 19.81
CA GLU A 180 -10.60 4.40 21.18
C GLU A 180 -10.93 3.08 21.89
N PRO A 181 -9.99 2.46 22.62
CA PRO A 181 -10.31 1.28 23.38
C PRO A 181 -11.37 1.65 24.40
N GLU A 182 -12.58 1.09 24.27
CA GLU A 182 -13.64 1.24 25.25
C GLU A 182 -13.08 0.87 26.62
N THR A 183 -12.88 1.87 27.49
CA THR A 183 -12.61 1.61 28.89
C THR A 183 -13.85 0.95 29.47
N SER A 184 -13.82 -0.39 29.54
CA SER A 184 -14.85 -1.21 30.19
C SER A 184 -15.00 -0.76 31.64
N SER A 185 -16.03 0.03 31.89
CA SER A 185 -16.50 0.38 33.23
C SER A 185 -17.22 -0.82 33.82
N LEU A 186 -16.51 -1.67 34.54
CA LEU A 186 -17.11 -2.61 35.49
C LEU A 186 -17.07 -1.98 36.89
N ILE A 187 -18.00 -1.07 37.14
CA ILE A 187 -18.45 -0.72 38.49
C ILE A 187 -19.97 -0.87 38.48
N ASP A 188 -20.43 -2.03 38.92
CA ASP A 188 -21.56 -2.20 39.83
C ASP A 188 -22.00 -3.66 39.78
N GLU A 189 -21.81 -4.36 40.89
CA GLU A 189 -22.87 -5.10 41.60
C GLU A 189 -22.21 -5.95 42.70
N LEU A 190 -22.15 -5.42 43.92
CA LEU A 190 -22.43 -6.26 45.08
C LEU A 190 -23.12 -5.49 46.21
N SER A 191 -24.44 -5.59 46.16
CA SER A 191 -25.38 -5.78 47.27
C SER A 191 -25.53 -4.70 48.33
N THR A 192 -26.62 -3.96 48.15
CA THR A 192 -27.54 -3.46 49.18
C THR A 192 -27.82 -4.49 50.28
N GLU A 193 -27.73 -4.08 51.55
CA GLU A 193 -28.66 -4.48 52.62
C GLU A 193 -28.67 -3.43 53.76
N ALA A 194 -29.82 -3.34 54.44
CA ALA A 194 -30.39 -2.15 55.09
C ALA A 194 -29.98 -1.96 56.58
N PRO A 195 -30.39 -0.86 57.26
CA PRO A 195 -29.85 -0.42 58.55
C PRO A 195 -30.64 -0.95 59.75
N CYS A 196 -29.94 -1.25 60.85
CA CYS A 196 -30.53 -1.35 62.19
C CYS A 196 -29.64 -0.60 63.20
N LEU A 197 -30.27 0.31 63.94
CA LEU A 197 -29.75 0.95 65.15
C LEU A 197 -29.92 -0.01 66.34
N ASP A 198 -28.88 -0.12 67.19
CA ASP A 198 -29.00 -0.04 68.65
C ASP A 198 -27.61 -0.03 69.31
N GLY A 199 -27.51 0.70 70.42
CA GLY A 199 -26.24 1.06 71.06
C GLY A 199 -25.77 0.15 72.21
N ALA A 200 -24.57 0.54 72.67
CA ALA A 200 -23.95 0.32 73.99
C ALA A 200 -23.12 -0.96 74.27
N HIS A 201 -21.85 -0.67 74.59
CA HIS A 201 -21.05 -1.17 75.73
C HIS A 201 -19.90 -2.19 75.53
N SER A 202 -18.68 -1.64 75.65
CA SER A 202 -17.53 -2.05 76.48
C SER A 202 -16.70 -3.33 76.23
N SER A 203 -15.40 -3.07 76.10
CA SER A 203 -14.25 -3.70 76.80
C SER A 203 -13.33 -4.68 76.05
N GLY A 204 -12.03 -4.34 76.06
CA GLY A 204 -10.98 -5.30 76.42
C GLY A 204 -10.04 -5.83 75.32
N GLY A 205 -8.81 -5.32 75.28
CA GLY A 205 -7.63 -6.21 75.37
C GLY A 205 -6.77 -6.51 74.13
N SER A 206 -5.59 -5.87 74.13
CA SER A 206 -4.26 -6.48 73.87
C SER A 206 -3.77 -6.75 72.43
N ALA A 207 -2.89 -5.82 72.00
CA ALA A 207 -1.55 -6.01 71.43
C ALA A 207 -1.27 -7.20 70.48
N LYS A 208 -0.76 -6.89 69.27
CA LYS A 208 0.69 -6.84 69.00
C LYS A 208 0.99 -6.28 67.61
N SER A 209 1.90 -5.31 67.61
CA SER A 209 2.60 -4.76 66.46
C SER A 209 3.67 -5.75 65.98
N LEU A 210 3.86 -5.86 64.66
CA LEU A 210 5.11 -6.37 64.08
C LEU A 210 5.39 -5.64 62.77
N VAL A 211 6.33 -4.71 62.86
CA VAL A 211 7.07 -4.05 61.78
C VAL A 211 8.37 -4.83 61.60
N PHE A 212 8.76 -5.17 60.36
CA PHE A 212 10.15 -5.35 59.91
C PHE A 212 10.16 -5.14 58.36
N LEU A 213 10.64 -4.01 57.83
CA LEU A 213 12.04 -3.70 57.40
C LEU A 213 12.56 -4.71 56.35
N SER A 214 12.68 -4.33 55.07
CA SER A 214 13.77 -3.56 54.42
C SER A 214 15.08 -4.34 54.26
N THR A 215 15.43 -4.69 53.00
CA THR A 215 16.75 -4.60 52.32
C THR A 215 16.61 -5.21 50.92
N LEU A 216 16.74 -4.48 49.81
CA LEU A 216 17.97 -4.01 49.12
C LEU A 216 19.04 -5.10 48.91
N ALA A 217 19.17 -5.59 47.68
CA ALA A 217 20.38 -6.22 47.17
C ALA A 217 20.53 -5.97 45.66
N LEU A 218 21.53 -5.14 45.36
CA LEU A 218 22.21 -4.90 44.09
C LEU A 218 23.07 -6.12 43.75
N LEU A 219 23.26 -6.49 42.47
CA LEU A 219 24.58 -6.72 41.84
C LEU A 219 24.51 -7.41 40.46
N ILE A 220 25.21 -6.74 39.52
CA ILE A 220 25.84 -7.19 38.26
C ILE A 220 24.94 -7.33 37.04
#